data_AF-A0A7Z0B1V1-F1
#
_entry.id   AF-A0A7Z0B1V1-F1
#
_cell.length_a   1.000
_cell.length_b   1.000
_cell.length_c   1.000
_cell.angle_alpha   90.00
_cell.angle_beta   90.00
_cell.angle_gamma   90.00
#
_symmetry.space_group_name_H-M   'P 1'
#
loop_
_entity.id
_entity.type
_entity.pdbx_description
1 polymer ?
#
loop_
_entity_poly.entity_id
_entity_poly.type
_entity_poly.pdbx_seq_one_letter_code
_entity_poly.pdbx_strand_id
1 'polypeptide(L)'
;MSANTFAGQWIDGNNTKITITGAWDVVSVQYSGGRGPFQGYSSNLGAPVLTVNFTDDQPPKTGVLATDGKLLWSNNTVWHRG
;
A
#
# COMPACT_ATOMS: atom_id res chain seq x y z
N MET A 1 -2.64 -0.02 20.75
CA MET A 1 -1.90 -0.60 19.61
C MET A 1 -1.63 0.53 18.62
N SER A 2 -0.39 0.72 18.17
CA SER A 2 -0.04 1.76 17.19
C SER A 2 -0.54 1.34 15.80
N ALA A 3 -1.30 2.21 15.14
CA ALA A 3 -1.76 1.98 13.77
C ALA A 3 -0.57 1.97 12.80
N ASN A 4 -0.64 1.12 11.78
CA ASN A 4 0.35 1.11 10.70
C ASN A 4 0.25 2.43 9.90
N THR A 5 1.38 3.05 9.55
CA THR A 5 1.42 4.31 8.79
C THR A 5 0.64 4.25 7.48
N PHE A 6 0.62 3.09 6.81
CA PHE A 6 -0.08 2.90 5.55
C PHE A 6 -1.56 2.58 5.72
N ALA A 7 -2.03 2.27 6.93
CA ALA A 7 -3.42 1.94 7.18
C ALA A 7 -4.35 3.12 6.78
N GLY A 8 -5.52 2.79 6.26
CA GLY A 8 -6.52 3.75 5.80
C GLY A 8 -6.91 3.57 4.33
N GLN A 9 -7.59 4.57 3.79
CA GLN A 9 -8.06 4.59 2.42
C GLN A 9 -7.04 5.22 1.48
N TRP A 10 -6.92 4.62 0.30
CA TRP A 10 -6.06 5.03 -0.80
C TRP A 10 -6.83 4.97 -2.11
N ILE A 11 -6.36 5.73 -3.09
CA ILE A 11 -6.90 5.77 -4.44
C ILE A 11 -5.74 5.59 -5.41
N ASP A 12 -5.88 4.67 -6.37
CA ASP A 12 -4.89 4.46 -7.42
C ASP A 12 -5.06 5.40 -8.63
N GLY A 13 -4.15 5.31 -9.60
CA GLY A 13 -4.22 6.10 -10.83
C GLY A 13 -5.45 5.87 -11.70
N ASN A 14 -6.22 4.80 -11.46
CA ASN A 14 -7.48 4.50 -12.14
C ASN A 14 -8.71 4.93 -11.31
N ASN A 15 -8.51 5.72 -10.24
CA ASN A 15 -9.53 6.16 -9.31
C ASN A 15 -10.23 5.01 -8.55
N THR A 16 -9.56 3.85 -8.41
CA THR A 16 -10.07 2.71 -7.66
C THR A 16 -9.74 2.87 -6.18
N LYS A 17 -10.75 2.68 -5.32
CA LYS A 17 -10.57 2.75 -3.86
C LYS A 17 -9.87 1.50 -3.34
N ILE A 18 -8.92 1.71 -2.45
CA ILE A 18 -8.11 0.68 -1.82
C ILE A 18 -8.16 0.90 -0.31
N THR A 19 -8.37 -0.17 0.45
CA THR A 19 -8.28 -0.15 1.90
C THR A 19 -7.05 -0.93 2.32
N ILE A 20 -6.18 -0.28 3.09
CA ILE A 20 -5.08 -0.93 3.78
C ILE A 20 -5.46 -1.06 5.25
N THR A 21 -5.45 -2.29 5.75
CA THR A 21 -5.59 -2.60 7.18
C THR A 21 -4.33 -3.27 7.68
N GLY A 22 -3.96 -3.07 8.94
CA GLY A 22 -2.77 -3.71 9.49
C GLY A 22 -2.34 -3.09 10.80
N ALA A 23 -1.50 -3.82 11.52
CA ALA A 23 -0.87 -3.39 12.76
C ALA A 23 0.61 -3.74 12.68
N TRP A 24 1.45 -2.90 13.30
CA TRP A 24 2.91 -3.06 13.28
C TRP A 24 3.45 -3.07 11.85
N ASP A 25 4.11 -4.13 11.44
CA ASP A 25 4.77 -4.31 10.15
C ASP A 25 3.94 -5.14 9.17
N VAL A 26 2.83 -5.75 9.56
CA VAL A 26 1.99 -6.58 8.67
C VAL A 26 0.78 -5.79 8.17
N VAL A 27 0.53 -5.85 6.87
CA VAL A 27 -0.64 -5.22 6.25
C VAL A 27 -1.40 -6.15 5.31
N SER A 28 -2.68 -5.85 5.16
CA SER A 28 -3.58 -6.42 4.16
C SER A 28 -4.15 -5.30 3.29
N VAL A 29 -4.13 -5.51 1.97
CA VAL A 29 -4.53 -4.54 0.95
C VAL A 29 -5.70 -5.09 0.14
N GLN A 30 -6.83 -4.39 0.14
CA GLN A 30 -8.05 -4.79 -0.54
C GLN A 30 -8.56 -3.67 -1.46
N TYR A 31 -8.85 -3.98 -2.71
CA TYR A 31 -9.49 -3.06 -3.65
C TYR A 31 -11.02 -3.15 -3.53
N SER A 32 -11.70 -2.03 -3.76
CA SER A 32 -13.18 -1.95 -3.71
C SER A 32 -13.87 -2.81 -4.77
N GLY A 33 -13.17 -3.19 -5.85
CA GLY A 33 -13.67 -4.11 -6.88
C GLY A 33 -13.55 -5.61 -6.54
N GLY A 34 -13.21 -5.96 -5.29
CA GLY A 34 -13.05 -7.35 -4.84
C GLY A 34 -11.66 -7.96 -5.07
N ARG A 35 -10.77 -7.26 -5.79
CA ARG A 35 -9.37 -7.68 -5.97
C ARG A 35 -8.59 -7.62 -4.64
N GLY A 36 -7.96 -8.73 -4.25
CA GLY A 36 -7.33 -8.92 -2.93
C GLY A 36 -8.12 -9.90 -2.04
N PRO A 37 -7.78 -10.03 -0.75
CA PRO A 37 -6.77 -9.26 -0.04
C PRO A 37 -5.35 -9.71 -0.34
N PHE A 38 -4.46 -8.76 -0.59
CA PHE A 38 -3.03 -9.02 -0.72
C PHE A 38 -2.32 -8.79 0.60
N GLN A 39 -1.34 -9.62 0.91
CA GLN A 39 -0.53 -9.46 2.11
C GLN A 39 0.74 -8.69 1.79
N GLY A 40 1.18 -7.90 2.75
CA GLY A 40 2.39 -7.11 2.64
C GLY A 40 3.02 -6.81 3.98
N TYR A 41 4.17 -6.16 3.91
CA TYR A 41 4.94 -5.75 5.07
C TYR A 41 5.39 -4.31 4.91
N SER A 42 5.34 -3.54 5.99
CA SER A 42 5.88 -2.19 6.04
C SER A 42 7.13 -2.13 6.89
N SER A 43 8.07 -1.27 6.49
CA SER A 43 9.25 -0.94 7.27
C SER A 43 9.51 0.57 7.26
N ASN A 44 10.36 1.03 8.17
CA ASN A 44 10.79 2.42 8.22
C ASN A 44 12.31 2.47 8.33
N LEU A 45 12.99 2.49 7.18
CA LEU A 45 14.45 2.50 7.05
C LEU A 45 14.90 3.85 6.46
N GLY A 46 14.50 4.94 7.11
CA GLY A 46 14.74 6.32 6.67
C GLY A 46 13.54 6.96 5.96
N ALA A 47 12.82 6.18 5.16
CA ALA A 47 11.49 6.52 4.65
C ALA A 47 10.53 5.35 4.93
N PRO A 48 9.22 5.60 5.15
CA PRO A 48 8.24 4.52 5.24
C PRO A 48 8.14 3.81 3.89
N VAL A 49 8.33 2.49 3.92
CA VAL A 49 8.24 1.60 2.75
C VAL A 49 7.17 0.54 3.01
N LEU A 50 6.42 0.19 1.97
CA LEU A 50 5.43 -0.88 1.97
C LEU A 50 5.72 -1.84 0.81
N THR A 51 5.95 -3.12 1.10
CA THR A 51 6.07 -4.16 0.07
C THR A 51 4.84 -5.05 0.11
N VAL A 52 4.16 -5.22 -1.02
CA VAL A 52 2.93 -6.02 -1.13
C VAL A 52 3.12 -7.12 -2.16
N ASN A 53 2.72 -8.33 -1.80
CA ASN A 53 2.67 -9.46 -2.72
C ASN A 53 1.34 -9.47 -3.47
N PHE A 54 1.28 -8.73 -4.58
CA PHE A 54 0.18 -8.82 -5.54
C PHE A 54 0.28 -10.14 -6.30
N THR A 55 -0.52 -11.13 -5.93
CA THR A 55 -0.43 -12.49 -6.51
C THR A 55 -0.71 -12.53 -8.01
N ASP A 56 -1.33 -11.48 -8.55
CA ASP A 56 -1.66 -11.28 -9.95
C ASP A 56 -0.74 -10.28 -10.68
N ASP A 57 0.22 -9.65 -9.99
CA ASP A 57 1.20 -8.71 -10.57
C ASP A 57 2.59 -8.94 -9.96
N GLN A 58 3.25 -10.02 -10.43
CA GLN A 58 4.58 -10.41 -9.99
C GLN A 58 5.70 -9.61 -10.71
N PRO A 59 6.87 -9.40 -10.07
CA PRO A 59 7.21 -9.70 -8.67
C PRO A 59 6.48 -8.76 -7.68
N PRO A 60 6.57 -9.00 -6.34
CA PRO A 60 6.01 -8.10 -5.33
C PRO A 60 6.37 -6.64 -5.60
N LYS A 61 5.42 -5.73 -5.34
CA LYS A 61 5.63 -4.31 -5.58
C LYS A 61 5.99 -3.61 -4.28
N THR A 62 6.87 -2.64 -4.38
CA THR A 62 7.30 -1.82 -3.25
C THR A 62 6.85 -0.39 -3.48
N GLY A 63 6.11 0.16 -2.51
CA GLY A 63 5.68 1.55 -2.43
C GLY A 63 6.52 2.31 -1.42
N VAL A 64 6.96 3.52 -1.78
CA VAL A 64 7.62 4.46 -0.85
C VAL A 64 6.67 5.62 -0.56
N LEU A 65 6.46 5.93 0.72
CA LEU A 65 5.66 7.08 1.12
C LEU A 65 6.48 8.35 0.95
N ALA A 66 6.12 9.16 -0.05
CA ALA A 66 6.72 10.45 -0.31
C ALA A 66 6.27 11.50 0.74
N THR A 67 7.04 12.58 0.85
CA THR A 67 6.77 13.69 1.78
C THR A 67 5.47 14.42 1.52
N ASP A 68 4.97 14.38 0.27
CA ASP A 68 3.67 14.93 -0.14
C ASP A 68 2.49 13.99 0.14
N GLY A 69 2.73 12.86 0.82
CA GLY A 69 1.70 11.90 1.23
C GLY A 69 1.29 10.90 0.15
N LYS A 70 1.98 10.89 -1.00
CA LYS A 70 1.75 9.90 -2.07
C LYS A 70 2.55 8.62 -1.83
N LEU A 71 1.98 7.49 -2.26
CA LEU A 71 2.67 6.21 -2.27
C LEU A 71 3.16 5.91 -3.70
N LEU A 72 4.48 5.99 -3.89
CA LEU A 72 5.13 5.80 -5.19
C LEU A 72 5.55 4.33 -5.34
N TRP A 73 4.93 3.60 -6.27
CA TRP A 73 5.16 2.18 -6.46
C TRP A 73 6.25 1.87 -7.48
N SER A 74 6.92 0.73 -7.29
CA SER A 74 7.98 0.22 -8.18
C SER A 74 7.51 -0.11 -9.61
N ASN A 75 6.19 -0.20 -9.86
CA ASN A 75 5.61 -0.33 -11.20
C ASN A 75 5.22 1.02 -11.82
N ASN A 76 5.76 2.14 -11.31
CA ASN A 76 5.49 3.51 -11.74
C ASN A 76 4.03 3.98 -11.52
N THR A 77 3.23 3.24 -10.76
CA THR A 77 1.92 3.74 -10.33
C THR A 77 2.03 4.58 -9.06
N VAL A 78 1.07 5.47 -8.85
CA VAL A 78 1.03 6.35 -7.70
C VAL A 78 -0.32 6.19 -7.03
N TRP A 79 -0.33 5.99 -5.72
CA TRP A 79 -1.55 6.09 -4.93
C TRP A 79 -1.52 7.37 -4.09
N HIS A 80 -2.70 7.92 -3.85
CA HIS A 80 -2.89 9.04 -2.92
C HIS A 80 -3.91 8.67 -1.85
N ARG A 81 -3.91 9.41 -0.75
CA ARG A 81 -4.93 9.24 0.28
C ARG A 81 -6.32 9.54 -0.29
N GLY A 82 -7.28 8.70 0.08
CA GLY A 82 -8.70 8.86 -0.23
C GLY A 82 -9.45 9.69 0.80
#